data_AF-T1D3G8-F1
#
_entry.id   AF-T1D3G8-F1
#
_cell.length_a   1.000
_cell.length_b   1.000
_cell.length_c   1.000
_cell.angle_alpha   90.00
_cell.angle_beta   90.00
_cell.angle_gamma   90.00
#
_symmetry.space_group_name_H-M   'P 1'
#
loop_
_entity.id
_entity.type
_entity.pdbx_description
1 polymer ?
#
loop_
_entity_poly.entity_id
_entity_poly.type
_entity_poly.pdbx_seq_one_letter_code
_entity_poly.pdbx_strand_id
1 'polypeptide(L)' 'LYGEEVVAFVVKKNPDVKESDIIEYCRNNIAWFKCPKEIIFVDELPKNSVDKVQN' A
#
# COMPACT_ATOMS: atom_id res chain seq x y z
N LEU A 1 22.48 -4.01 10.15
CA LEU A 1 22.04 -3.94 8.75
C LEU A 1 20.61 -3.43 8.77
N TYR A 2 20.35 -2.23 8.25
CA TYR A 2 18.98 -1.76 8.03
C TYR A 2 18.57 -2.20 6.62
N GLY A 3 17.53 -3.03 6.52
CA GLY A 3 16.92 -3.43 5.25
C GLY A 3 15.72 -2.55 4.95
N GLU A 4 15.40 -2.39 3.67
CA GLU A 4 14.18 -1.72 3.22
C GLU A 4 13.09 -2.78 2.98
N GLU A 5 11.85 -2.45 3.36
CA GLU A 5 10.68 -3.29 3.14
C GLU A 5 9.63 -2.55 2.31
N VAL A 6 8.95 -3.27 1.41
CA VAL A 6 7.89 -2.69 0.58
C VAL A 6 6.60 -2.62 1.41
N VAL A 7 6.16 -1.40 1.71
CA VAL A 7 4.91 -1.10 2.42
C VAL A 7 3.99 -0.30 1.50
N ALA A 8 2.69 -0.55 1.55
CA ALA A 8 1.71 0.22 0.78
C ALA A 8 0.71 0.94 1.69
N PHE A 9 0.52 2.23 1.47
CA PHE A 9 -0.54 3.03 2.08
C PHE A 9 -1.77 3.06 1.17
N VAL A 10 -2.93 2.67 1.69
CA VAL A 10 -4.14 2.45 0.89
C VAL A 10 -5.33 3.18 1.50
N VAL A 11 -5.99 4.01 0.70
CA VAL A 11 -7.32 4.55 1.03
C VAL A 11 -8.36 3.59 0.48
N LYS A 12 -9.21 3.02 1.35
CA LYS A 12 -10.25 2.08 0.94
C LYS A 12 -11.42 2.83 0.30
N LYS A 13 -11.84 2.36 -0.88
CA LYS A 13 -13.17 2.70 -1.43
C LYS A 13 -14.27 1.79 -0.89
N ASN A 14 -13.94 0.51 -0.67
CA ASN A 14 -14.82 -0.47 -0.06
C ASN A 14 -14.23 -0.86 1.33
N PRO A 15 -14.95 -0.62 2.44
CA PRO A 15 -14.46 -0.93 3.78
C PRO A 15 -14.17 -2.43 4.00
N ASP A 16 -14.85 -3.31 3.27
CA ASP A 16 -14.73 -4.77 3.41
C ASP A 16 -13.43 -5.35 2.82
N VAL A 17 -12.69 -4.56 2.04
CA VAL A 17 -11.39 -4.99 1.48
C VAL A 17 -10.41 -5.26 2.60
N LYS A 18 -9.79 -6.43 2.60
CA LYS A 18 -8.77 -6.83 3.56
C LYS A 18 -7.38 -6.65 2.97
N GLU A 19 -6.39 -6.57 3.85
CA GLU A 19 -4.98 -6.58 3.47
C GLU A 19 -4.61 -7.82 2.63
N SER A 20 -5.13 -8.98 3.01
CA SER A 20 -4.91 -10.25 2.28
C SER A 20 -5.34 -10.16 0.82
N ASP A 21 -6.46 -9.49 0.54
CA ASP A 21 -7.03 -9.41 -0.80
C ASP A 21 -6.10 -8.60 -1.72
N ILE A 22 -5.52 -7.53 -1.19
CA ILE A 22 -4.57 -6.66 -1.91
C ILE A 22 -3.24 -7.39 -2.13
N ILE A 23 -2.73 -8.07 -1.09
CA ILE A 23 -1.48 -8.84 -1.20
C ILE A 23 -1.63 -9.98 -2.21
N GLU A 24 -2.74 -10.73 -2.16
CA GLU A 24 -3.01 -11.79 -3.13
C GLU A 24 -3.14 -11.25 -4.55
N TYR A 25 -3.83 -10.13 -4.73
CA TYR A 25 -3.87 -9.45 -6.01
C TYR A 25 -2.46 -9.09 -6.51
N CYS A 26 -1.61 -8.49 -5.69
CA CYS A 26 -0.23 -8.18 -6.06
C CYS A 26 0.58 -9.44 -6.41
N ARG A 27 0.50 -10.50 -5.62
CA ARG A 27 1.21 -11.76 -5.90
C ARG A 27 0.87 -12.36 -7.25
N ASN A 28 -0.37 -12.21 -7.69
CA ASN A 28 -0.86 -12.73 -8.97
C ASN A 28 -0.54 -11.82 -10.18
N ASN A 29 -0.21 -10.54 -9.95
CA ASN A 29 -0.10 -9.54 -11.02
C ASN A 29 1.31 -8.91 -11.15
N ILE A 30 2.17 -9.02 -10.14
CA ILE A 30 3.52 -8.45 -10.15
C ILE A 30 4.55 -9.43 -9.61
N ALA A 31 5.83 -9.18 -9.91
CA ALA A 31 6.92 -10.00 -9.39
C ALA A 31 6.93 -10.00 -7.86
N TRP A 32 7.21 -11.17 -7.26
CA TRP A 32 7.06 -11.41 -5.81
C TRP A 32 7.82 -10.40 -4.92
N PHE A 33 8.97 -9.90 -5.37
CA PHE A 33 9.80 -8.95 -4.62
C PHE A 33 9.25 -7.51 -4.65
N LYS A 34 8.28 -7.22 -5.54
CA LYS A 34 7.54 -5.96 -5.59
C LYS A 34 6.23 -6.01 -4.82
N CYS A 35 5.81 -7.20 -4.38
CA CYS A 35 4.62 -7.34 -3.57
C CYS A 35 4.87 -6.71 -2.19
N PRO A 36 3.98 -5.81 -1.73
CA PRO A 36 4.09 -5.28 -0.39
C PRO A 36 4.04 -6.40 0.66
N LYS A 37 4.78 -6.18 1.75
CA LYS A 37 4.81 -7.04 2.94
C LYS A 37 3.75 -6.64 3.96
N GLU A 38 3.38 -5.36 3.96
CA GLU A 38 2.39 -4.77 4.85
C GLU A 38 1.51 -3.77 4.08
N ILE A 39 0.22 -3.76 4.39
CA ILE A 39 -0.75 -2.78 3.90
C ILE A 39 -1.25 -1.91 5.07
N ILE A 40 -0.98 -0.61 5.00
CA ILE A 40 -1.45 0.37 5.98
C ILE A 40 -2.66 1.09 5.41
N PHE A 41 -3.82 0.92 6.03
CA PHE A 41 -5.02 1.66 5.64
C PHE A 41 -5.04 3.04 6.28
N VAL A 42 -5.28 4.07 5.46
CA VAL A 42 -5.38 5.47 5.88
C VAL A 42 -6.69 6.08 5.35
N ASP A 43 -7.23 7.06 6.07
CA ASP A 43 -8.45 7.76 5.65
C ASP A 43 -8.19 8.64 4.42
N GLU A 44 -6.99 9.22 4.34
CA GLU A 44 -6.50 9.98 3.19
C GLU A 44 -4.98 9.81 3.02
N LEU A 45 -4.50 9.97 1.79
CA LEU A 45 -3.05 10.01 1.54
C LEU A 45 -2.49 11.36 1.98
N PRO A 46 -1.29 11.40 2.60
CA PRO A 46 -0.67 12.64 3.03
C PRO A 46 -0.42 13.53 1.82
N LYS A 47 -1.02 14.72 1.82
CA LYS A 47 -0.85 15.71 0.77
C LYS A 47 0.15 16.79 1.22
N ASN A 48 1.03 17.20 0.32
CA ASN A 48 1.88 18.37 0.50
C ASN A 48 1.05 19.66 0.28
N SER A 49 1.66 20.84 0.53
CA SER A 49 0.99 22.16 0.44
C SER A 49 0.38 22.50 -0.93
N VAL A 50 0.59 21.67 -1.95
CA VAL A 50 0.02 21.80 -3.31
C VAL A 50 -0.80 20.57 -3.73
N ASP A 51 -1.36 19.84 -2.76
CA ASP A 51 -2.28 18.71 -2.93
C ASP A 51 -1.67 17.43 -3.55
N LYS A 52 -0.33 17.29 -3.60
CA LYS A 52 0.34 16.06 -4.10
C LYS A 52 0.69 15.11 -2.97
N VAL A 53 0.69 13.81 -3.25
CA VAL A 53 1.20 12.79 -2.32
C VAL A 53 2.66 13.12 -1.95
N GLN A 54 2.94 13.22 -0.65
CA GLN A 54 4.27 13.56 -0.15
C GLN A 54 5.07 12.26 0.06
N ASN A 55 6.13 12.10 -0.72
CA ASN A 55 7.09 10.99 -0.61
C ASN A 55 8.06 11.20 0.55
#